data_AF-A0A6J5FXB6-F1
#
_entry.id   AF-A0A6J5FXB6-F1
#
_cell.length_a   1.000
_cell.length_b   1.000
_cell.length_c   1.000
_cell.angle_alpha   90.00
_cell.angle_beta   90.00
_cell.angle_gamma   90.00
#
_symmetry.space_group_name_H-M   'P 1'
#
loop_
_entity.id
_entity.type
_entity.pdbx_description
1 polymer ?
#
loop_
_entity_poly.entity_id
_entity_poly.type
_entity_poly.pdbx_seq_one_letter_code
_entity_poly.pdbx_strand_id
1 'polypeptide(L)'
;MSGRNWMLRRMLTEMVRNDPEYQDGNYPSPPRSLRIASAFFALATNGGTLAYQKVAPTMELADNYVDTQLAQPFTLDANDFLYQWAASRGYNPAPGLEQVQATVLAVNAADDERYPPETGLMERAMQHVRHGRLFLIPASEDTCGHGSSGLARFYKAELQELLLSAPRRASM
;
A
#
# COMPACT_ATOMS: atom_id res chain seq x y z
N MET A 1 -10.39 2.45 -8.00
CA MET A 1 -9.97 1.66 -6.81
C MET A 1 -11.21 1.09 -6.14
N SER A 2 -11.14 -0.13 -5.60
CA SER A 2 -12.27 -0.87 -5.03
C SER A 2 -11.77 -1.95 -4.05
N GLY A 3 -12.65 -2.83 -3.58
CA GLY A 3 -12.29 -3.97 -2.74
C GLY A 3 -11.85 -3.58 -1.33
N ARG A 4 -11.21 -4.53 -0.62
CA ARG A 4 -10.79 -4.37 0.79
C ARG A 4 -9.98 -3.10 1.01
N ASN A 5 -9.07 -2.77 0.10
CA ASN A 5 -8.26 -1.55 0.17
C ASN A 5 -9.12 -0.28 0.20
N TRP A 6 -10.09 -0.13 -0.71
CA TRP A 6 -10.99 1.04 -0.65
C TRP A 6 -11.90 1.02 0.57
N MET A 7 -12.44 -0.13 0.97
CA MET A 7 -13.29 -0.25 2.17
C MET A 7 -12.54 0.22 3.42
N LEU A 8 -11.29 -0.24 3.62
CA LEU A 8 -10.46 0.16 4.76
C LEU A 8 -10.07 1.64 4.69
N ARG A 9 -9.76 2.18 3.50
CA ARG A 9 -9.51 3.63 3.34
C ARG A 9 -10.75 4.46 3.66
N ARG A 10 -11.94 3.99 3.26
CA ARG A 10 -13.18 4.67 3.61
C ARG A 10 -13.39 4.66 5.12
N MET A 11 -13.22 3.51 5.78
CA MET A 11 -13.29 3.40 7.24
C MET A 11 -12.29 4.33 7.93
N LEU A 12 -11.04 4.38 7.45
CA LEU A 12 -10.01 5.28 7.94
C LEU A 12 -10.47 6.75 7.89
N THR A 13 -11.09 7.19 6.79
CA THR A 13 -11.64 8.55 6.71
C THR A 13 -12.83 8.78 7.63
N GLU A 14 -13.68 7.77 7.87
CA GLU A 14 -14.82 7.89 8.77
C GLU A 14 -14.40 8.01 10.23
N MET A 15 -13.36 7.28 10.65
CA MET A 15 -12.85 7.36 12.02
C MET A 15 -12.41 8.78 12.39
N VAL A 16 -11.83 9.52 11.44
CA VAL A 16 -11.39 10.91 11.65
C VAL A 16 -12.56 11.88 11.55
N ARG A 17 -13.43 11.75 10.53
CA ARG A 17 -14.56 12.66 10.32
C ARG A 17 -15.61 12.60 11.43
N ASN A 18 -15.77 11.43 12.06
CA ASN A 18 -16.71 11.25 13.16
C ASN A 18 -16.07 11.50 14.53
N ASP A 19 -14.80 11.92 14.59
CA ASP A 19 -14.18 12.38 15.84
C ASP A 19 -14.68 13.79 16.18
N PRO A 20 -15.32 14.00 17.35
CA PRO A 20 -15.77 15.32 17.77
C PRO A 20 -14.64 16.37 17.81
N GLU A 21 -13.39 15.95 18.04
CA GLU A 21 -12.23 16.85 18.05
C GLU A 21 -11.87 17.36 16.65
N TYR A 22 -12.32 16.72 15.56
CA TYR A 22 -12.06 17.15 14.18
C TYR A 22 -12.76 18.46 13.81
N GLN A 23 -13.92 18.76 14.41
CA GLN A 23 -14.64 20.02 14.19
C GLN A 23 -14.78 20.43 12.71
N ASP A 24 -15.16 19.47 11.85
CA ASP A 24 -15.29 19.66 10.40
C ASP A 24 -14.05 20.28 9.73
N GLY A 25 -12.87 19.96 10.24
CA GLY A 25 -11.59 20.45 9.73
C GLY A 25 -11.07 21.72 10.40
N ASN A 26 -11.78 22.28 11.38
CA ASN A 26 -11.41 23.48 12.14
C ASN A 26 -10.90 23.14 13.55
N TYR A 27 -10.07 22.10 13.66
CA TYR A 27 -9.55 21.63 14.93
C TYR A 27 -8.35 22.48 15.41
N PRO A 28 -8.27 22.83 16.70
CA PRO A 28 -7.12 23.55 17.26
C PRO A 28 -5.89 22.64 17.45
N SER A 29 -6.09 21.32 17.45
CA SER A 29 -5.06 20.29 17.55
C SER A 29 -5.53 19.01 16.84
N PRO A 30 -4.64 18.20 16.25
CA PRO A 30 -5.04 16.98 15.55
C PRO A 30 -5.91 16.06 16.43
N PRO A 31 -7.01 15.48 15.89
CA PRO A 31 -7.92 14.62 16.65
C PRO A 31 -7.22 13.36 17.17
N ARG A 32 -7.52 12.94 18.40
CA ARG A 32 -6.89 11.75 19.00
C ARG A 32 -7.17 10.45 18.23
N SER A 33 -8.32 10.33 17.56
CA SER A 33 -8.65 9.17 16.72
C SER A 33 -7.63 8.95 15.59
N LEU A 34 -7.00 10.02 15.11
CA LEU A 34 -6.16 9.99 13.90
C LEU A 34 -4.99 9.01 14.05
N ARG A 35 -4.36 9.00 15.24
CA ARG A 35 -3.28 8.08 15.57
C ARG A 35 -3.73 6.62 15.55
N ILE A 36 -4.84 6.31 16.22
CA ILE A 36 -5.36 4.93 16.31
C ILE A 36 -5.83 4.47 14.93
N ALA A 37 -6.54 5.33 14.19
CA ALA A 37 -7.02 5.03 12.84
C ALA A 37 -5.85 4.73 11.89
N SER A 38 -4.78 5.52 11.94
CA SER A 38 -3.58 5.28 11.14
C SER A 38 -2.86 3.99 11.53
N ALA A 39 -2.68 3.71 12.82
CA ALA A 39 -2.06 2.47 13.29
C ALA A 39 -2.86 1.23 12.87
N PHE A 40 -4.19 1.27 13.05
CA PHE A 40 -5.10 0.21 12.59
C PHE A 40 -4.98 -0.01 11.08
N PHE A 41 -5.04 1.05 10.28
CA PHE A 41 -4.94 0.93 8.83
C PHE A 41 -3.58 0.36 8.39
N ALA A 42 -2.47 0.77 9.04
CA ALA A 42 -1.15 0.21 8.78
C ALA A 42 -1.13 -1.30 9.07
N LEU A 43 -1.56 -1.72 10.26
CA LEU A 43 -1.60 -3.13 10.66
C LEU A 43 -2.47 -3.98 9.73
N ALA A 44 -3.63 -3.45 9.30
CA ALA A 44 -4.56 -4.17 8.44
C ALA A 44 -4.13 -4.25 6.96
N THR A 45 -3.17 -3.42 6.54
CA THR A 45 -2.86 -3.25 5.10
C THR A 45 -1.38 -3.26 4.75
N ASN A 46 -0.49 -3.53 5.71
CA ASN A 46 0.95 -3.50 5.49
C ASN A 46 1.72 -4.23 6.60
N GLY A 47 2.08 -5.47 6.37
CA GLY A 47 3.11 -6.13 7.17
C GLY A 47 3.27 -7.62 6.93
N GLY A 48 2.32 -8.25 6.22
CA GLY A 48 2.37 -9.65 5.81
C GLY A 48 2.11 -10.58 6.99
N THR A 49 1.24 -11.57 6.77
CA THR A 49 0.87 -12.53 7.83
C THR A 49 2.09 -13.26 8.41
N LEU A 50 3.02 -13.70 7.55
CA LEU A 50 4.21 -14.45 7.98
C LEU A 50 5.19 -13.58 8.77
N ALA A 51 5.46 -12.36 8.29
CA ALA A 51 6.33 -11.42 9.00
C ALA A 51 5.76 -11.03 10.36
N TYR A 52 4.45 -10.75 10.44
CA TYR A 52 3.81 -10.47 11.72
C TYR A 52 3.88 -11.64 12.68
N GLN A 53 3.62 -12.86 12.21
CA GLN A 53 3.73 -14.05 13.04
C GLN A 53 5.16 -14.27 13.57
N LYS A 54 6.18 -13.95 12.77
CA LYS A 54 7.60 -14.05 13.17
C LYS A 54 7.99 -13.03 14.23
N VAL A 55 7.55 -11.77 14.11
CA VAL A 55 7.93 -10.71 15.05
C VAL A 55 7.07 -10.70 16.32
N ALA A 56 5.85 -11.22 16.25
CA ALA A 56 4.89 -11.26 17.35
C ALA A 56 4.27 -12.66 17.53
N PRO A 57 5.07 -13.71 17.83
CA PRO A 57 4.57 -15.08 17.98
C PRO A 57 3.80 -15.33 19.28
N THR A 58 3.81 -14.38 20.21
CA THR A 58 3.11 -14.45 21.50
C THR A 58 2.23 -13.22 21.70
N MET A 59 1.25 -13.34 22.59
CA MET A 59 0.38 -12.22 22.97
C MET A 59 1.20 -11.03 23.49
N GLU A 60 2.16 -11.26 24.38
CA GLU A 60 3.02 -10.20 24.94
C GLU A 60 3.80 -9.45 23.84
N LEU A 61 4.35 -10.17 22.85
CA LEU A 61 5.07 -9.55 21.74
C LEU A 61 4.13 -8.81 20.78
N ALA A 62 2.91 -9.32 20.58
CA ALA A 62 1.88 -8.64 19.78
C ALA A 62 1.39 -7.35 20.45
N ASP A 63 1.14 -7.38 21.76
CA ASP A 63 0.76 -6.21 22.55
C ASP A 63 1.88 -5.16 22.51
N ASN A 64 3.13 -5.56 22.77
CA ASN A 64 4.28 -4.66 22.69
C ASN A 64 4.48 -4.06 21.28
N TYR A 65 4.19 -4.83 20.21
CA TYR A 65 4.23 -4.30 18.85
C TYR A 65 3.19 -3.18 18.67
N VAL A 66 1.95 -3.40 19.10
CA VAL A 66 0.87 -2.41 19.02
C VAL A 66 1.18 -1.18 19.87
N ASP A 67 1.63 -1.37 21.11
CA ASP A 67 2.05 -0.28 22.00
C ASP A 67 3.15 0.57 21.38
N THR A 68 4.14 -0.08 20.73
CA THR A 68 5.21 0.63 20.01
C THR A 68 4.65 1.48 18.87
N GLN A 69 3.69 0.97 18.09
CA GLN A 69 3.05 1.76 17.03
C GLN A 69 2.24 2.94 17.59
N LEU A 70 1.51 2.72 18.69
CA LEU A 70 0.69 3.75 19.33
C LEU A 70 1.52 4.82 20.07
N ALA A 71 2.75 4.49 20.47
CA ALA A 71 3.68 5.43 21.09
C ALA A 71 4.38 6.35 20.06
N GLN A 72 4.36 6.02 18.77
CA GLN A 72 4.99 6.88 17.76
C GLN A 72 4.34 8.26 17.70
N PRO A 73 5.15 9.33 17.55
CA PRO A 73 4.61 10.67 17.41
C PRO A 73 3.79 10.74 16.13
N PHE A 74 2.54 11.21 16.26
CA PHE A 74 1.66 11.39 15.12
C PHE A 74 1.53 12.88 14.83
N THR A 75 2.23 13.35 13.80
CA THR A 75 2.38 14.78 13.46
C THR A 75 1.65 15.17 12.18
N LEU A 76 0.85 14.28 11.59
CA LEU A 76 0.11 14.60 10.38
C LEU A 76 -1.08 15.52 10.68
N ASP A 77 -1.29 16.48 9.77
CA ASP A 77 -2.51 17.27 9.72
C ASP A 77 -3.70 16.38 9.31
N ALA A 78 -4.83 16.51 10.01
CA ALA A 78 -5.99 15.65 9.78
C ALA A 78 -6.67 15.94 8.44
N ASN A 79 -6.67 17.19 7.97
CA ASN A 79 -7.20 17.53 6.65
C ASN A 79 -6.30 16.93 5.57
N ASP A 80 -4.99 17.12 5.64
CA ASP A 80 -4.04 16.52 4.69
C ASP A 80 -4.14 15.00 4.65
N PHE A 81 -4.29 14.37 5.82
CA PHE A 81 -4.51 12.93 5.93
C PHE A 81 -5.77 12.50 5.18
N LEU A 82 -6.90 13.18 5.40
CA LEU A 82 -8.15 12.89 4.70
C LEU A 82 -8.03 13.10 3.19
N TYR A 83 -7.37 14.18 2.75
CA TYR A 83 -7.13 14.45 1.33
C TYR A 83 -6.27 13.35 0.69
N GLN A 84 -5.17 12.95 1.33
CA GLN A 84 -4.26 11.91 0.82
C GLN A 84 -4.98 10.57 0.61
N TRP A 85 -5.77 10.13 1.59
CA TRP A 85 -6.47 8.84 1.47
C TRP A 85 -7.65 8.91 0.49
N ALA A 86 -8.35 10.04 0.43
CA ALA A 86 -9.46 10.26 -0.50
C ALA A 86 -9.01 10.49 -1.95
N ALA A 87 -7.78 10.93 -2.22
CA ALA A 87 -7.28 11.25 -3.57
C ALA A 87 -7.34 10.07 -4.55
N SER A 88 -7.34 8.85 -4.02
CA SER A 88 -7.46 7.61 -4.80
C SER A 88 -8.90 7.26 -5.23
N ARG A 89 -9.89 8.05 -4.80
CA ARG A 89 -11.31 7.88 -5.15
C ARG A 89 -11.50 8.02 -6.65
N GLY A 90 -12.23 7.08 -7.26
CA GLY A 90 -12.55 7.12 -8.68
C GLY A 90 -11.37 6.83 -9.62
N TYR A 91 -10.13 6.69 -9.11
CA TYR A 91 -8.98 6.37 -9.95
C TYR A 91 -9.17 5.01 -10.63
N ASN A 92 -9.13 5.03 -11.97
CA ASN A 92 -9.23 3.84 -12.82
C ASN A 92 -8.37 4.00 -14.08
N PRO A 93 -7.16 3.42 -14.12
CA PRO A 93 -6.30 3.49 -15.30
C PRO A 93 -6.64 2.43 -16.36
N ALA A 94 -7.55 1.48 -16.08
CA ALA A 94 -7.81 0.33 -16.94
C ALA A 94 -8.11 0.69 -18.41
N PRO A 95 -8.94 1.71 -18.71
CA PRO A 95 -9.23 2.08 -20.10
C PRO A 95 -8.02 2.58 -20.91
N GLY A 96 -6.93 2.98 -20.23
CA GLY A 96 -5.73 3.55 -20.86
C GLY A 96 -4.55 2.58 -20.98
N LEU A 97 -4.65 1.35 -20.48
CA LEU A 97 -3.50 0.43 -20.38
C LEU A 97 -2.88 0.11 -21.74
N GLU A 98 -3.70 -0.03 -22.79
CA GLU A 98 -3.23 -0.34 -24.14
C GLU A 98 -2.45 0.80 -24.81
N GLN A 99 -2.57 2.03 -24.27
CA GLN A 99 -1.84 3.20 -24.76
C GLN A 99 -0.40 3.25 -24.22
N VAL A 100 -0.05 2.40 -23.24
CA VAL A 100 1.28 2.38 -22.64
C VAL A 100 2.29 1.81 -23.63
N GLN A 101 3.19 2.68 -24.11
CA GLN A 101 4.27 2.30 -25.04
C GLN A 101 5.57 1.89 -24.32
N ALA A 102 5.73 2.27 -23.05
CA ALA A 102 6.93 1.96 -22.28
C ALA A 102 7.03 0.46 -21.98
N THR A 103 8.26 -0.04 -21.81
CA THR A 103 8.49 -1.33 -21.16
C THR A 103 8.17 -1.20 -19.68
N VAL A 104 7.25 -2.03 -19.17
CA VAL A 104 6.74 -1.94 -17.80
C VAL A 104 7.06 -3.22 -17.03
N LEU A 105 7.70 -3.06 -15.87
CA LEU A 105 7.76 -4.08 -14.84
C LEU A 105 6.80 -3.67 -13.72
N ALA A 106 5.70 -4.38 -13.58
CA ALA A 106 4.86 -4.28 -12.39
C ALA A 106 5.42 -5.24 -11.33
N VAL A 107 5.78 -4.70 -10.16
CA VAL A 107 6.22 -5.50 -9.02
C VAL A 107 5.08 -5.55 -8.00
N ASN A 108 4.71 -6.76 -7.59
CA ASN A 108 3.77 -6.98 -6.49
C ASN A 108 4.32 -8.07 -5.56
N ALA A 109 3.74 -8.24 -4.38
CA ALA A 109 4.10 -9.30 -3.46
C ALA A 109 2.94 -10.27 -3.23
N ALA A 110 3.25 -11.55 -3.02
CA ALA A 110 2.26 -12.60 -2.78
C ALA A 110 1.46 -12.39 -1.49
N ASP A 111 2.01 -11.62 -0.54
CA ASP A 111 1.40 -11.27 0.74
C ASP A 111 0.85 -9.83 0.78
N ASP A 112 0.73 -9.12 -0.35
CA ASP A 112 0.22 -7.75 -0.41
C ASP A 112 -1.27 -7.64 0.00
N GLU A 113 -1.56 -6.97 1.10
CA GLU A 113 -2.91 -6.83 1.63
C GLU A 113 -3.76 -5.78 0.90
N ARG A 114 -3.13 -4.81 0.23
CA ARG A 114 -3.80 -3.73 -0.50
C ARG A 114 -4.13 -4.09 -1.94
N TYR A 115 -3.26 -4.87 -2.58
CA TYR A 115 -3.42 -5.36 -3.94
C TYR A 115 -3.24 -6.89 -4.01
N PRO A 116 -4.11 -7.63 -3.31
CA PRO A 116 -4.04 -9.09 -3.19
C PRO A 116 -3.97 -9.77 -4.57
N PRO A 117 -2.89 -10.53 -4.87
CA PRO A 117 -2.74 -11.23 -6.14
C PRO A 117 -3.86 -12.22 -6.44
N GLU A 118 -4.51 -12.79 -5.41
CA GLU A 118 -5.63 -13.72 -5.53
C GLU A 118 -6.87 -13.09 -6.22
N THR A 119 -6.92 -11.76 -6.34
CA THR A 119 -7.95 -11.08 -7.14
C THR A 119 -7.75 -11.25 -8.65
N GLY A 120 -6.53 -11.62 -9.09
CA GLY A 120 -6.11 -11.69 -10.48
C GLY A 120 -6.15 -10.35 -11.23
N LEU A 121 -6.36 -9.22 -10.54
CA LEU A 121 -6.53 -7.92 -11.18
C LEU A 121 -5.25 -7.46 -11.87
N MET A 122 -4.10 -7.58 -11.20
CA MET A 122 -2.81 -7.18 -11.76
C MET A 122 -2.42 -8.05 -12.96
N GLU A 123 -2.63 -9.36 -12.85
CA GLU A 123 -2.36 -10.30 -13.94
C GLU A 123 -3.15 -9.94 -15.20
N ARG A 124 -4.47 -9.78 -15.08
CA ARG A 124 -5.33 -9.36 -16.21
C ARG A 124 -4.95 -7.97 -16.74
N ALA A 125 -4.65 -7.01 -15.86
CA ALA A 125 -4.26 -5.67 -16.28
C ALA A 125 -2.97 -5.67 -17.09
N MET A 126 -1.97 -6.47 -16.70
CA MET A 126 -0.69 -6.53 -17.43
C MET A 126 -0.81 -7.18 -18.80
N GLN A 127 -1.84 -7.99 -19.07
CA GLN A 127 -2.13 -8.50 -20.43
C GLN A 127 -2.49 -7.36 -21.41
N HIS A 128 -3.01 -6.24 -20.93
CA HIS A 128 -3.33 -5.08 -21.76
C HIS A 128 -2.13 -4.12 -21.93
N VAL A 129 -1.05 -4.31 -21.19
CA VAL A 129 0.17 -3.50 -21.34
C VAL A 129 1.09 -4.22 -22.31
N ARG A 130 1.20 -3.71 -23.55
CA ARG A 130 1.89 -4.38 -24.67
C ARG A 130 3.30 -4.91 -24.34
N HIS A 131 4.05 -4.15 -23.54
CA HIS A 131 5.41 -4.49 -23.10
C HIS A 131 5.49 -4.62 -21.57
N GLY A 132 4.38 -5.04 -20.96
CA GLY A 132 4.23 -5.21 -19.52
C GLY A 132 4.52 -6.65 -19.09
N ARG A 133 5.18 -6.78 -17.95
CA ARG A 133 5.24 -8.05 -17.21
C ARG A 133 5.03 -7.82 -15.73
N LEU A 134 4.39 -8.79 -15.08
CA LEU A 134 4.24 -8.85 -13.63
C LEU A 134 5.36 -9.70 -13.04
N PHE A 135 6.11 -9.15 -12.09
CA PHE A 135 6.94 -9.92 -11.18
C PHE A 135 6.27 -9.99 -9.82
N LEU A 136 6.03 -11.22 -9.35
CA LEU A 136 5.44 -11.48 -8.06
C LEU A 136 6.51 -11.95 -7.08
N ILE A 137 6.78 -11.14 -6.06
CA ILE A 137 7.68 -11.50 -4.96
C ILE A 137 7.02 -12.64 -4.17
N PRO A 138 7.66 -13.81 -4.04
CA PRO A 138 7.15 -14.89 -3.20
C PRO A 138 7.05 -14.44 -1.74
N ALA A 139 5.94 -14.74 -1.09
CA ALA A 139 5.75 -14.45 0.33
C ALA A 139 6.75 -15.25 1.17
N SER A 140 7.30 -14.63 2.20
CA SER A 140 8.17 -15.30 3.15
C SER A 140 8.10 -14.60 4.51
N GLU A 141 8.88 -15.12 5.46
CA GLU A 141 9.08 -14.45 6.74
C GLU A 141 9.93 -13.16 6.65
N ASP A 142 10.50 -12.86 5.48
CA ASP A 142 11.33 -11.67 5.27
C ASP A 142 10.61 -10.58 4.46
N THR A 143 9.50 -10.92 3.80
CA THR A 143 8.56 -9.98 3.17
C THR A 143 7.73 -9.28 4.25
N CYS A 144 7.11 -8.16 3.92
CA CYS A 144 6.27 -7.40 4.85
C CYS A 144 4.95 -6.97 4.19
N GLY A 145 4.29 -7.90 3.49
CA GLY A 145 3.02 -7.63 2.82
C GLY A 145 3.15 -6.55 1.76
N HIS A 146 2.24 -5.57 1.77
CA HIS A 146 2.27 -4.43 0.83
C HIS A 146 3.62 -3.69 0.82
N GLY A 147 4.27 -3.60 1.98
CA GLY A 147 5.57 -2.94 2.15
C GLY A 147 6.72 -3.61 1.41
N SER A 148 6.59 -4.88 1.02
CA SER A 148 7.61 -5.63 0.28
C SER A 148 7.98 -4.96 -1.05
N SER A 149 7.00 -4.32 -1.70
CA SER A 149 7.21 -3.57 -2.95
C SER A 149 8.10 -2.33 -2.77
N GLY A 150 8.25 -1.81 -1.55
CA GLY A 150 9.18 -0.74 -1.21
C GLY A 150 10.61 -1.21 -0.95
N LEU A 151 10.85 -2.52 -0.92
CA LEU A 151 12.14 -3.11 -0.58
C LEU A 151 12.83 -3.69 -1.83
N ALA A 152 13.66 -2.87 -2.46
CA ALA A 152 14.37 -3.19 -3.71
C ALA A 152 15.14 -4.53 -3.69
N ARG A 153 15.57 -5.01 -2.52
CA ARG A 153 16.25 -6.31 -2.38
C ARG A 153 15.45 -7.48 -3.00
N PHE A 154 14.12 -7.40 -3.04
CA PHE A 154 13.27 -8.46 -3.57
C PHE A 154 13.12 -8.46 -5.09
N TYR A 155 13.35 -7.33 -5.76
CA TYR A 155 13.12 -7.18 -7.19
C TYR A 155 14.30 -6.56 -7.95
N LYS A 156 15.45 -6.33 -7.28
CA LYS A 156 16.62 -5.68 -7.88
C LYS A 156 17.11 -6.36 -9.16
N ALA A 157 17.06 -7.69 -9.23
CA ALA A 157 17.51 -8.46 -10.39
C ALA A 157 16.58 -8.21 -11.59
N GLU A 158 15.26 -8.28 -11.35
CA GLU A 158 14.23 -8.02 -12.35
C GLU A 158 14.27 -6.58 -12.88
N LEU A 159 14.49 -5.62 -11.98
CA LEU A 159 14.68 -4.22 -12.34
C LEU A 159 15.95 -4.02 -13.16
N GLN A 160 17.07 -4.63 -12.76
CA GLN A 160 18.33 -4.55 -13.49
C GLN A 160 18.18 -5.14 -14.90
N GLU A 161 17.52 -6.30 -15.03
CA GLU A 161 17.23 -6.90 -16.33
C GLU A 161 16.40 -5.96 -17.20
N LEU A 162 15.34 -5.35 -16.67
CA LEU A 162 14.55 -4.37 -17.41
C LEU A 162 15.41 -3.18 -17.85
N LEU A 163 16.24 -2.63 -16.98
CA LEU A 163 17.09 -1.47 -17.31
C LEU A 163 18.14 -1.80 -18.38
N LEU A 164 18.61 -3.04 -18.44
CA LEU A 164 19.58 -3.50 -19.46
C LEU A 164 18.92 -3.84 -20.80
N SER A 165 17.70 -4.39 -20.76
CA SER A 165 17.00 -4.93 -21.94
C SER A 165 15.99 -3.97 -22.57
N ALA A 166 15.49 -2.99 -21.81
CA ALA A 166 14.50 -2.05 -22.32
C ALA A 166 15.04 -1.26 -23.52
N PRO A 167 14.23 -1.06 -24.58
CA PRO A 167 14.63 -0.26 -25.72
C PRO A 167 15.05 1.14 -25.28
N ARG A 168 16.26 1.55 -25.65
CA ARG A 168 16.65 2.96 -25.52
C ARG A 168 15.87 3.76 -26.54
N ARG A 169 15.17 4.82 -26.11
CA ARG A 169 14.68 5.81 -27.08
C ARG A 169 15.88 6.33 -27.84
N ALA A 170 15.89 6.15 -29.16
CA ALA A 170 16.82 6.88 -30.00
C ALA A 170 16.60 8.36 -29.71
N SER A 171 17.67 9.08 -29.35
CA SER A 171 17.63 10.53 -29.26
C SER A 171 17.13 11.05 -30.60
N MET A 172 15.98 11.73 -30.60
CA MET A 172 15.54 12.54 -31.74
C MET A 172 16.45 13.76 -31.88
#